data_AF-A0A7X4DVP6-F1
#
_entry.id   AF-A0A7X4DVP6-F1
#
_cell.length_a   1.000
_cell.length_b   1.000
_cell.length_c   1.000
_cell.angle_alpha   90.00
_cell.angle_beta   90.00
_cell.angle_gamma   90.00
#
_symmetry.space_group_name_H-M   'P 1'
#
loop_
_entity.id
_entity.type
_entity.pdbx_description
1 polymer ?
#
loop_
_entity_poly.entity_id
_entity_poly.type
_entity_poly.pdbx_seq_one_letter_code
_entity_poly.pdbx_strand_id
1 'polypeptide(L)'
;FGRFKAGAYKASTDWLERKDLRAGPRLGKLLGSLGFTLDPDRLCERESIGQVALEVFPHTIHVRLFRLEQRILYKKGRVSTRRLGMWEYQRHLREWIEEQAPGVLENGDVREALAPETISELPGTSRSGPSLKHYEDLLDGLTCAFAAWLAWQCPENWETFGDASNGYIVAPRET
;
A
#
# COMPACT_ATOMS: atom_id res chain seq x y z
N PHE A 1 12.09 -3.24 -8.73
CA PHE A 1 12.35 -3.11 -7.28
C PHE A 1 13.22 -4.22 -6.64
N GLY A 2 13.77 -5.17 -7.40
CA GLY A 2 14.56 -6.28 -6.85
C GLY A 2 15.78 -5.88 -5.99
N ARG A 3 16.49 -4.81 -6.37
CA ARG A 3 17.64 -4.27 -5.60
C ARG A 3 17.28 -3.88 -4.16
N PHE A 4 16.05 -3.44 -3.94
CA PHE A 4 15.52 -3.06 -2.62
C PHE A 4 14.92 -4.24 -1.85
N LYS A 5 15.08 -5.46 -2.39
CA LYS A 5 14.42 -6.68 -1.92
C LYS A 5 12.88 -6.58 -1.98
N ALA A 6 12.29 -5.63 -2.69
CA ALA A 6 10.84 -5.53 -2.85
C ALA A 6 10.40 -6.24 -4.14
N GLY A 7 9.69 -7.37 -3.99
CA GLY A 7 9.20 -8.18 -5.10
C GLY A 7 7.71 -8.47 -4.94
N ALA A 8 6.94 -8.16 -5.98
CA ALA A 8 5.52 -8.51 -6.06
C ALA A 8 5.35 -10.00 -6.44
N TYR A 9 4.17 -10.54 -6.15
CA TYR A 9 3.79 -11.86 -6.63
C TYR A 9 3.47 -11.84 -8.12
N LYS A 10 3.42 -13.04 -8.73
CA LYS A 10 3.01 -13.17 -10.14
C LYS A 10 1.53 -12.84 -10.29
N ALA A 11 1.19 -12.07 -11.32
CA ALA A 11 -0.19 -11.69 -11.62
C ALA A 11 -0.94 -12.68 -12.55
N SER A 12 -0.24 -13.68 -13.11
CA SER A 12 -0.87 -14.68 -13.99
C SER A 12 -2.00 -15.43 -13.30
N THR A 13 -3.15 -15.55 -13.98
CA THR A 13 -4.36 -16.22 -13.48
C THR A 13 -4.05 -17.58 -12.86
N ASP A 14 -3.44 -18.51 -13.60
CA ASP A 14 -3.10 -19.86 -13.12
C ASP A 14 -2.31 -19.89 -11.81
N TRP A 15 -1.41 -18.93 -11.61
CA TRP A 15 -0.65 -18.83 -10.37
C TRP A 15 -1.54 -18.35 -9.22
N LEU A 16 -2.39 -17.35 -9.45
CA LEU A 16 -3.34 -16.84 -8.47
C LEU A 16 -4.38 -17.91 -8.10
N GLU A 17 -4.83 -18.73 -9.06
CA GLU A 17 -5.75 -19.85 -8.80
C GLU A 17 -5.11 -20.87 -7.85
N ARG A 18 -3.89 -21.31 -8.17
CA ARG A 18 -3.16 -22.29 -7.36
C ARG A 18 -2.79 -21.80 -5.96
N LYS A 19 -2.72 -20.48 -5.76
CA LYS A 19 -2.38 -19.86 -4.48
C LYS A 19 -3.59 -19.35 -3.69
N ASP A 20 -4.79 -19.50 -4.23
CA ASP A 20 -6.04 -18.95 -3.69
C ASP A 20 -5.96 -17.43 -3.45
N LEU A 21 -5.36 -16.69 -4.39
CA LEU A 21 -5.14 -15.24 -4.31
C LEU A 21 -6.01 -14.48 -5.32
N ARG A 22 -7.27 -14.91 -5.51
CA ARG A 22 -8.19 -14.28 -6.47
C ARG A 22 -8.96 -13.06 -5.93
N ALA A 23 -8.72 -12.65 -4.68
CA ALA A 23 -9.48 -11.55 -4.07
C ALA A 23 -9.29 -10.23 -4.84
N GLY A 24 -8.05 -9.88 -5.20
CA GLY A 24 -7.74 -8.68 -6.00
C GLY A 24 -8.44 -8.66 -7.36
N PRO A 25 -8.24 -9.67 -8.24
CA PRO A 25 -8.94 -9.72 -9.53
C PRO A 25 -10.46 -9.73 -9.41
N ARG A 26 -11.03 -10.38 -8.39
CA ARG A 26 -12.48 -10.36 -8.13
C ARG A 26 -12.97 -8.96 -7.77
N LEU A 27 -12.25 -8.26 -6.90
CA LEU A 27 -12.54 -6.87 -6.56
C LEU A 27 -12.42 -5.96 -7.79
N GLY A 28 -11.37 -6.12 -8.59
CA GLY A 28 -11.20 -5.32 -9.80
C GLY A 28 -12.33 -5.50 -10.81
N LYS A 29 -12.81 -6.74 -11.01
CA LYS A 29 -13.98 -7.02 -11.84
C LYS A 29 -15.26 -6.37 -11.29
N LEU A 30 -15.45 -6.40 -9.97
CA LEU A 30 -16.58 -5.74 -9.32
C LEU A 30 -16.52 -4.22 -9.50
N LEU A 31 -15.38 -3.59 -9.25
CA LEU A 31 -15.19 -2.16 -9.44
C LEU A 31 -15.43 -1.74 -10.89
N GLY A 32 -14.93 -2.53 -11.86
CA GLY A 32 -15.22 -2.32 -13.28
C GLY A 32 -16.72 -2.35 -13.60
N SER A 33 -17.47 -3.28 -12.99
CA SER A 33 -18.93 -3.32 -13.15
C SER A 33 -19.67 -2.13 -12.52
N LEU A 34 -19.03 -1.44 -11.58
CA LEU A 34 -19.53 -0.21 -10.96
C LEU A 34 -19.09 1.06 -11.70
N GLY A 35 -18.38 0.92 -12.84
CA GLY A 35 -17.95 2.04 -13.66
C GLY A 35 -16.55 2.58 -13.34
N PHE A 36 -15.80 1.94 -12.44
CA PHE A 36 -14.41 2.32 -12.21
C PHE A 36 -13.56 1.90 -13.40
N THR A 37 -12.69 2.78 -13.87
CA THR A 37 -11.61 2.38 -14.78
C THR A 37 -10.45 1.80 -13.97
N LEU A 38 -9.92 0.67 -14.43
CA LEU A 38 -8.74 0.03 -13.86
C LEU A 38 -7.50 0.27 -14.73
N ASP A 39 -7.61 1.07 -15.79
CA ASP A 39 -6.50 1.44 -16.64
C ASP A 39 -5.69 2.58 -15.99
N PRO A 40 -4.43 2.32 -15.56
CA PRO A 40 -3.62 3.34 -14.88
C PRO A 40 -3.14 4.45 -15.82
N ASP A 41 -3.08 4.21 -17.14
CA ASP A 41 -2.62 5.21 -18.10
C ASP A 41 -3.63 6.36 -18.25
N ARG A 42 -4.88 6.09 -17.90
CA ARG A 42 -5.95 7.08 -17.89
C ARG A 42 -5.80 8.08 -16.74
N LEU A 43 -4.90 7.90 -15.77
CA LEU A 43 -4.68 8.89 -14.72
C LEU A 43 -4.32 10.29 -15.26
N CYS A 44 -3.65 10.36 -16.42
CA CYS A 44 -3.36 11.63 -17.11
C CYS A 44 -4.63 12.34 -17.62
N GLU A 45 -5.72 11.61 -17.81
CA GLU A 45 -7.02 12.09 -18.29
C GLU A 45 -8.05 12.27 -17.16
N ARG A 46 -7.61 12.26 -15.90
CA ARG A 46 -8.44 12.20 -14.68
C ARG A 46 -9.67 13.12 -14.65
N GLU A 47 -9.61 14.29 -15.27
CA GLU A 47 -10.72 15.25 -15.34
C GLU A 47 -11.92 14.74 -16.16
N SER A 48 -11.71 13.79 -17.07
CA SER A 48 -12.73 13.32 -18.02
C SER A 48 -13.23 11.88 -17.78
N ILE A 49 -12.58 11.12 -16.90
CA ILE A 49 -12.79 9.67 -16.78
C ILE A 49 -13.58 9.23 -15.54
N GLY A 50 -13.85 10.13 -14.60
CA GLY A 50 -14.61 9.83 -13.39
C GLY A 50 -13.82 9.00 -12.38
N GLN A 51 -14.30 7.79 -12.05
CA GLN A 51 -13.76 6.97 -10.97
C GLN A 51 -12.64 6.03 -11.45
N VAL A 52 -11.48 6.05 -10.78
CA VAL A 52 -10.33 5.18 -11.07
C VAL A 52 -10.06 4.28 -9.88
N ALA A 53 -9.73 3.01 -10.15
CA ALA A 53 -9.19 2.08 -9.16
C ALA A 53 -7.79 1.65 -9.59
N LEU A 54 -6.83 1.71 -8.66
CA LEU A 54 -5.43 1.41 -8.91
C LEU A 54 -4.98 0.22 -8.07
N GLU A 55 -4.25 -0.71 -8.69
CA GLU A 55 -3.46 -1.69 -7.94
C GLU A 55 -2.11 -1.04 -7.54
N VAL A 56 -1.84 -0.96 -6.24
CA VAL A 56 -0.60 -0.42 -5.69
C VAL A 56 0.05 -1.45 -4.77
N PHE A 57 1.38 -1.36 -4.61
CA PHE A 57 2.14 -2.32 -3.83
C PHE A 57 2.89 -1.62 -2.68
N PRO A 58 2.46 -1.77 -1.40
CA PRO A 58 3.03 -1.01 -0.28
C PRO A 58 4.57 -1.00 -0.21
N HIS A 59 5.22 -2.13 -0.49
CA HIS A 59 6.69 -2.17 -0.48
C HIS A 59 7.37 -1.23 -1.49
N THR A 60 6.77 -0.96 -2.66
CA THR A 60 7.32 0.04 -3.60
C THR A 60 7.09 1.46 -3.12
N ILE A 61 5.94 1.71 -2.50
CA ILE A 61 5.60 2.98 -1.85
C ILE A 61 6.61 3.28 -0.75
N HIS A 62 6.86 2.33 0.15
CA HIS A 62 7.80 2.51 1.27
C HIS A 62 9.19 2.85 0.77
N VAL A 63 9.71 2.07 -0.18
CA VAL A 63 11.07 2.27 -0.69
C VAL A 63 11.23 3.64 -1.32
N ARG A 64 10.28 4.07 -2.16
CA ARG A 64 10.39 5.35 -2.88
C ARG A 64 10.12 6.54 -1.98
N LEU A 65 8.98 6.53 -1.28
CA LEU A 65 8.49 7.72 -0.58
C LEU A 65 9.12 7.88 0.79
N PHE A 66 9.44 6.78 1.48
CA PHE A 66 10.21 6.84 2.72
C PHE A 66 11.73 6.83 2.47
N ARG A 67 12.16 6.83 1.19
CA ARG A 67 13.56 6.86 0.75
C ARG A 67 14.43 5.78 1.41
N LEU A 68 13.94 4.55 1.41
CA LEU A 68 14.60 3.41 2.09
C LEU A 68 15.54 2.65 1.16
N GLU A 69 16.68 2.23 1.69
CA GLU A 69 17.64 1.37 0.97
C GLU A 69 17.09 -0.04 0.68
N GLN A 70 16.11 -0.49 1.46
CA GLN A 70 15.45 -1.79 1.28
C GLN A 70 14.05 -1.78 1.89
N ARG A 71 13.22 -2.78 1.54
CA ARG A 71 11.88 -2.95 2.11
C ARG A 71 11.91 -3.07 3.64
N ILE A 72 10.86 -2.59 4.28
CA ILE A 72 10.59 -2.83 5.70
C ILE A 72 10.15 -4.28 5.92
N LEU A 73 10.66 -4.92 6.98
CA LEU A 73 10.33 -6.31 7.33
C LEU A 73 9.16 -6.38 8.32
N TYR A 74 7.93 -6.17 7.84
CA TYR A 74 6.74 -6.17 8.69
C TYR A 74 5.82 -7.39 8.49
N LYS A 75 5.87 -8.02 7.31
CA LYS A 75 4.91 -9.05 6.86
C LYS A 75 5.33 -10.50 7.11
N LYS A 76 6.64 -10.78 7.24
CA LYS A 76 7.21 -12.14 7.36
C LYS A 76 8.32 -12.19 8.40
N GLY A 77 8.53 -13.37 9.00
CA GLY A 77 9.59 -13.62 9.98
C GLY A 77 9.08 -13.72 11.41
N ARG A 78 10.01 -13.63 12.38
CA ARG A 78 9.69 -13.71 13.81
C ARG A 78 8.78 -12.55 14.21
N VAL A 79 7.91 -12.76 15.19
CA VAL A 79 6.97 -11.74 15.69
C VAL A 79 7.71 -10.47 16.12
N SER A 80 8.86 -10.60 16.79
CA SER A 80 9.70 -9.45 17.18
C SER A 80 10.17 -8.62 15.98
N THR A 81 10.66 -9.28 14.92
CA THR A 81 11.07 -8.62 13.67
C THR A 81 9.90 -7.88 13.04
N ARG A 82 8.74 -8.54 12.95
CA ARG A 82 7.53 -7.94 12.36
C ARG A 82 7.07 -6.71 13.14
N ARG A 83 7.08 -6.78 14.48
CA ARG A 83 6.72 -5.65 15.36
C ARG A 83 7.65 -4.46 15.15
N LEU A 84 8.96 -4.70 15.10
CA LEU A 84 9.93 -3.65 14.79
C LEU A 84 9.69 -3.05 13.40
N GLY A 85 9.44 -3.88 12.38
CA GLY A 85 9.10 -3.39 11.05
C GLY A 85 7.80 -2.59 11.02
N MET A 86 6.75 -3.00 11.75
CA MET A 86 5.52 -2.21 11.89
C MET A 86 5.78 -0.87 12.58
N TRP A 87 6.64 -0.85 13.59
CA TRP A 87 7.04 0.40 14.26
C TRP A 87 7.68 1.38 13.28
N GLU A 88 8.66 0.90 12.51
CA GLU A 88 9.32 1.71 11.48
C GLU A 88 8.31 2.18 10.42
N TYR A 89 7.44 1.28 9.96
CA TYR A 89 6.42 1.59 8.96
C TYR A 89 5.44 2.67 9.44
N GLN A 90 4.85 2.52 10.63
CA GLN A 90 3.92 3.49 11.18
C GLN A 90 4.57 4.88 11.30
N ARG A 91 5.80 4.93 11.84
CA ARG A 91 6.54 6.19 11.99
C ARG A 91 6.71 6.89 10.64
N HIS A 92 7.20 6.17 9.63
CA HIS A 92 7.39 6.73 8.30
C HIS A 92 6.07 7.14 7.61
N LEU A 93 5.01 6.33 7.76
CA LEU A 93 3.70 6.65 7.21
C LEU A 93 3.13 7.92 7.84
N ARG A 94 3.27 8.08 9.16
CA ARG A 94 2.85 9.30 9.85
C ARG A 94 3.62 10.53 9.36
N GLU A 95 4.95 10.45 9.34
CA GLU A 95 5.82 11.55 8.85
C GLU A 95 5.43 11.97 7.43
N TRP A 96 5.20 10.98 6.56
CA TRP A 96 4.81 11.22 5.17
C TRP A 96 3.43 11.86 5.04
N ILE A 97 2.43 11.41 5.82
CA ILE A 97 1.10 12.02 5.83
C ILE A 97 1.17 13.44 6.39
N GLU A 98 1.92 13.66 7.47
CA GLU A 98 2.08 14.98 8.09
C GLU A 98 2.69 16.01 7.11
N GLU A 99 3.67 15.57 6.29
CA GLU A 99 4.30 16.41 5.28
C GLU A 99 3.38 16.70 4.08
N GLN A 100 2.70 15.69 3.56
CA GLN A 100 1.99 15.80 2.28
C GLN A 100 0.51 16.21 2.42
N ALA A 101 -0.13 15.84 3.53
CA ALA A 101 -1.56 16.08 3.75
C ALA A 101 -1.89 16.10 5.26
N PRO A 102 -1.42 17.10 6.03
CA PRO A 102 -1.59 17.14 7.48
C PRO A 102 -3.06 17.07 7.93
N GLY A 103 -4.00 17.57 7.12
CA GLY A 103 -5.44 17.48 7.38
C GLY A 103 -5.98 16.04 7.49
N VAL A 104 -5.29 15.04 6.93
CA VAL A 104 -5.64 13.62 7.11
C VAL A 104 -5.51 13.20 8.58
N LEU A 105 -4.61 13.82 9.35
CA LEU A 105 -4.40 13.54 10.78
C LEU A 105 -5.46 14.21 11.69
N GLU A 106 -6.36 15.02 11.13
CA GLU A 106 -7.53 15.52 11.87
C GLU A 106 -8.58 14.41 12.07
N ASN A 107 -8.55 13.38 11.21
CA ASN A 107 -9.37 12.19 11.41
C ASN A 107 -8.88 11.40 12.63
N GLY A 108 -9.76 11.23 13.62
CA GLY A 108 -9.45 10.57 14.89
C GLY A 108 -8.92 9.13 14.72
N ASP A 109 -9.54 8.35 13.83
CA ASP A 109 -9.17 6.95 13.59
C ASP A 109 -7.77 6.84 12.96
N VAL A 110 -7.46 7.72 12.00
CA VAL A 110 -6.13 7.76 11.37
C VAL A 110 -5.08 8.19 12.39
N ARG A 111 -5.38 9.22 13.18
CA ARG A 111 -4.47 9.72 14.22
C ARG A 111 -4.18 8.64 15.28
N GLU A 112 -5.21 7.91 15.72
CA GLU A 112 -5.06 6.81 16.67
C GLU A 112 -4.24 5.66 16.07
N ALA A 113 -4.54 5.26 14.83
CA ALA A 113 -3.79 4.21 14.14
C ALA A 113 -2.29 4.53 14.00
N LEU A 114 -1.95 5.81 13.86
CA LEU A 114 -0.59 6.31 13.66
C LEU A 114 0.06 6.87 14.95
N ALA A 115 -0.61 6.79 16.10
CA ALA A 115 -0.06 7.24 17.37
C ALA A 115 1.15 6.36 17.78
N PRO A 116 2.29 6.94 18.22
CA PRO A 116 3.49 6.18 18.59
C PRO A 116 3.23 5.07 19.64
N GLU A 117 2.28 5.31 20.52
CA GLU A 117 1.87 4.42 21.61
C GLU A 117 1.19 3.16 21.09
N THR A 118 0.52 3.23 19.93
CA THR A 118 -0.19 2.10 19.29
C THR A 118 0.74 0.90 19.05
N ILE A 119 2.04 1.16 18.88
CA ILE A 119 3.07 0.14 18.76
C ILE A 119 3.95 0.05 20.02
N SER A 120 4.18 1.14 20.75
CA SER A 120 4.95 1.12 22.00
C SER A 120 4.24 0.42 23.17
N GLU A 121 2.93 0.16 23.09
CA GLU A 121 2.23 -0.81 23.95
C GLU A 121 2.54 -2.28 23.58
N LEU A 122 3.45 -2.54 22.63
CA LEU A 122 3.83 -3.89 22.17
C LEU A 122 5.13 -4.52 22.74
N PRO A 123 5.72 -4.13 23.89
CA PRO A 123 6.67 -4.99 24.58
C PRO A 123 5.94 -5.92 25.57
N GLY A 124 6.02 -7.23 25.32
CA GLY A 124 5.71 -8.25 26.34
C GLY A 124 4.23 -8.62 26.57
N THR A 125 3.23 -7.91 26.02
CA THR A 125 1.82 -8.24 26.29
C THR A 125 1.03 -8.63 25.03
N SER A 126 0.62 -9.90 25.02
CA SER A 126 -0.63 -10.50 24.49
C SER A 126 -1.15 -10.29 23.05
N ARG A 127 -0.65 -9.38 22.20
CA ARG A 127 -1.09 -9.36 20.78
C ARG A 127 -0.41 -10.47 19.97
N SER A 128 -0.99 -11.67 20.02
CA SER A 128 -0.65 -12.82 19.18
C SER A 128 -1.40 -12.75 17.84
N GLY A 129 -0.80 -13.39 16.82
CA GLY A 129 -1.28 -13.62 15.45
C GLY A 129 -2.32 -12.63 14.88
N PRO A 130 -3.63 -12.85 15.09
CA PRO A 130 -4.69 -12.11 14.39
C PRO A 130 -4.65 -10.59 14.61
N SER A 131 -4.35 -10.16 15.83
CA SER A 131 -4.38 -8.74 16.19
C SER A 131 -3.24 -7.94 15.58
N LEU A 132 -2.08 -8.60 15.35
CA LEU A 132 -0.93 -8.04 14.66
C LEU A 132 -1.18 -8.00 13.15
N LYS A 133 -1.83 -9.04 12.60
CA LYS A 133 -2.24 -9.07 11.20
C LYS A 133 -3.26 -7.97 10.89
N HIS A 134 -4.23 -7.74 11.77
CA HIS A 134 -5.20 -6.68 11.58
C HIS A 134 -4.55 -5.30 11.50
N TYR A 135 -3.57 -5.04 12.36
CA TYR A 135 -2.83 -3.78 12.35
C TYR A 135 -1.94 -3.64 11.10
N GLU A 136 -1.29 -4.74 10.67
CA GLU A 136 -0.60 -4.81 9.39
C GLU A 136 -1.53 -4.47 8.21
N ASP A 137 -2.72 -5.08 8.14
CA ASP A 137 -3.70 -4.82 7.08
C ASP A 137 -4.18 -3.37 7.11
N LEU A 138 -4.32 -2.78 8.30
CA LEU A 138 -4.71 -1.38 8.48
C LEU A 138 -3.64 -0.43 7.93
N LEU A 139 -2.36 -0.64 8.25
CA LEU A 139 -1.27 0.19 7.72
C LEU A 139 -1.13 0.03 6.20
N ASP A 140 -1.24 -1.20 5.69
CA ASP A 140 -1.26 -1.48 4.25
C ASP A 140 -2.43 -0.74 3.57
N GLY A 141 -3.63 -0.78 4.15
CA GLY A 141 -4.82 -0.09 3.63
C GLY A 141 -4.65 1.43 3.59
N LEU A 142 -4.19 2.05 4.68
CA LEU A 142 -3.91 3.49 4.74
C LEU A 142 -2.87 3.91 3.70
N THR A 143 -1.78 3.15 3.58
CA THR A 143 -0.74 3.42 2.59
C THR A 143 -1.26 3.30 1.16
N CYS A 144 -2.03 2.26 0.86
CA CYS A 144 -2.62 2.08 -0.47
C CYS A 144 -3.57 3.22 -0.82
N ALA A 145 -4.45 3.62 0.10
CA ALA A 145 -5.38 4.72 -0.11
C ALA A 145 -4.65 6.06 -0.32
N PHE A 146 -3.65 6.34 0.52
CA PHE A 146 -2.89 7.58 0.43
C PHE A 146 -2.02 7.66 -0.84
N ALA A 147 -1.39 6.54 -1.22
CA ALA A 147 -0.67 6.41 -2.47
C ALA A 147 -1.57 6.64 -3.69
N ALA A 148 -2.76 6.01 -3.71
CA ALA A 148 -3.71 6.19 -4.81
C ALA A 148 -4.21 7.64 -4.92
N TRP A 149 -4.46 8.30 -3.79
CA TRP A 149 -4.82 9.73 -3.78
C TRP A 149 -3.69 10.60 -4.35
N LEU A 150 -2.43 10.38 -3.97
CA LEU A 150 -1.30 11.13 -4.51
C LEU A 150 -1.06 10.83 -6.00
N ALA A 151 -1.24 9.59 -6.44
CA ALA A 151 -1.20 9.22 -7.86
C ALA A 151 -2.28 9.94 -8.67
N TRP A 152 -3.45 10.15 -8.08
CA TRP A 152 -4.50 10.97 -8.68
C TRP A 152 -4.12 12.45 -8.73
N GLN A 153 -3.50 13.02 -7.69
CA GLN A 153 -3.15 14.45 -7.66
C GLN A 153 -2.04 14.79 -8.67
N CYS A 154 -0.99 13.98 -8.72
CA CYS A 154 0.23 14.24 -9.51
C CYS A 154 0.64 12.98 -10.30
N PRO A 155 -0.16 12.54 -11.29
CA PRO A 155 0.07 11.27 -12.00
C PRO A 155 1.42 11.18 -12.71
N GLU A 156 2.00 12.31 -13.11
CA GLU A 156 3.32 12.39 -13.73
C GLU A 156 4.45 11.84 -12.84
N ASN A 157 4.27 11.85 -11.52
CA ASN A 157 5.25 11.34 -10.55
C ASN A 157 5.16 9.82 -10.34
N TRP A 158 4.28 9.14 -11.08
CA TRP A 158 4.01 7.72 -10.93
C TRP A 158 4.27 6.97 -12.24
N GLU A 159 4.60 5.69 -12.10
CA GLU A 159 4.87 4.77 -13.19
C GLU A 159 4.14 3.44 -13.00
N THR A 160 3.77 2.83 -14.12
CA THR A 160 3.08 1.54 -14.17
C THR A 160 4.08 0.43 -14.48
N PHE A 161 4.06 -0.64 -13.69
CA PHE A 161 4.79 -1.87 -13.97
C PHE A 161 3.79 -2.97 -14.36
N GLY A 162 3.83 -3.38 -15.63
CA GLY A 162 2.85 -4.31 -16.21
C GLY A 162 1.81 -3.56 -17.04
N ASP A 163 0.63 -4.14 -17.22
CA ASP A 163 -0.45 -3.55 -18.01
C ASP A 163 -1.83 -4.04 -17.55
N ALA A 164 -2.90 -3.40 -18.02
CA ALA A 164 -4.27 -3.75 -17.65
C ALA A 164 -4.71 -5.17 -18.07
N SER A 165 -4.06 -5.79 -19.06
CA SER A 165 -4.40 -7.13 -19.55
C SER A 165 -3.70 -8.25 -18.78
N ASN A 166 -2.45 -8.02 -18.35
CA ASN A 166 -1.59 -9.01 -17.69
C ASN A 166 -1.45 -8.79 -16.17
N GLY A 167 -2.03 -7.70 -15.66
CA GLY A 167 -1.87 -7.23 -14.30
C GLY A 167 -0.74 -6.21 -14.20
N TYR A 168 -0.94 -5.21 -13.35
CA TYR A 168 0.01 -4.14 -13.13
C TYR A 168 0.11 -3.78 -11.65
N ILE A 169 1.14 -3.02 -11.31
CA ILE A 169 1.18 -2.19 -10.11
C ILE A 169 1.57 -0.77 -10.49
N VAL A 170 0.94 0.22 -9.85
CA VAL A 170 1.37 1.62 -9.91
C VAL A 170 2.30 1.90 -8.75
N ALA A 171 3.42 2.57 -9.05
CA ALA A 171 4.44 2.91 -8.06
C ALA A 171 5.00 4.32 -8.32
N PRO A 172 5.55 4.99 -7.29
CA PRO A 172 6.22 6.27 -7.48
C PRO A 172 7.47 6.09 -8.34
N ARG A 173 7.71 7.07 -9.22
CA ARG A 173 8.93 7.13 -10.03
C ARG A 173 10.17 7.28 -9.15
N GLU A 174 11.30 6.95 -9.73
CA GLU A 174 12.59 7.38 -9.20
C GLU A 174 12.71 8.90 -9.37
N THR A 175 12.81 9.62 -8.25
CA THR A 175 13.23 11.02 -8.21
C THR A 175 14.74 11.13 -8.15
#